data_AF-A0A924ZV60-F1
#
_entry.id   AF-A0A924ZV60-F1
#
_cell.length_a   1.000
_cell.length_b   1.000
_cell.length_c   1.000
_cell.angle_alpha   90.00
_cell.angle_beta   90.00
_cell.angle_gamma   90.00
#
_symmetry.space_group_name_H-M   'P 1'
#
loop_
_entity.id
_entity.type
_entity.pdbx_description
1 polymer ?
#
loop_
_entity_poly.entity_id
_entity_poly.type
_entity_poly.pdbx_seq_one_letter_code
_entity_poly.pdbx_strand_id
1 'polypeptide(L)'
;MGNFEQKSTSIGIHYYRDDKLILILTEDSKTTLYRGRSYPFELWHGVFFPIEKIKQSTVCAKFPFLENHPGKKDALYLAAETEDFESLVKSVLREINKKNPLFGISVQETARKKKARLTNEDEEINTSQPRTFNTGPASKPARKPLLKPKKIKANKKSENSMMMEILKRRQK
;
A
#
# COMPACT_ATOMS: atom_id res chain seq x y z
N MET A 1 -12.81 6.82 18.09
CA MET A 1 -13.39 6.75 16.73
C MET A 1 -12.23 6.81 15.75
N GLY A 2 -12.23 6.01 14.68
CA GLY A 2 -11.18 6.12 13.65
C GLY A 2 -11.48 7.31 12.73
N ASN A 3 -10.44 7.99 12.23
CA ASN A 3 -10.62 9.10 11.31
C ASN A 3 -10.94 8.55 9.92
N PHE A 4 -12.02 9.05 9.33
CA PHE A 4 -12.34 8.80 7.93
C PHE A 4 -12.01 10.05 7.12
N GLU A 5 -11.31 9.88 6.01
CA GLU A 5 -11.09 10.95 5.04
C GLU A 5 -11.84 10.63 3.76
N GLN A 6 -12.47 11.64 3.18
CA GLN A 6 -13.11 11.56 1.87
C GLN A 6 -12.35 12.41 0.87
N LYS A 7 -12.09 11.89 -0.33
CA LYS A 7 -11.49 12.64 -1.44
C LYS A 7 -12.30 12.42 -2.71
N SER A 8 -12.75 13.50 -3.32
CA SER A 8 -13.37 13.46 -4.65
C SER A 8 -12.29 13.38 -5.73
N THR A 9 -12.53 12.57 -6.75
CA THR A 9 -11.63 12.38 -7.90
C THR A 9 -12.48 12.29 -9.17
N SER A 10 -11.83 12.36 -10.34
CA SER A 10 -12.51 12.20 -11.64
C SER A 10 -13.16 10.83 -11.86
N ILE A 11 -12.84 9.83 -11.05
CA ILE A 11 -13.41 8.47 -11.15
C ILE A 11 -14.58 8.30 -10.17
N GLY A 12 -14.69 9.18 -9.16
CA GLY A 12 -15.68 9.10 -8.09
C GLY A 12 -15.10 9.45 -6.71
N ILE A 13 -15.81 9.04 -5.67
CA ILE A 13 -15.51 9.41 -4.28
C ILE A 13 -14.70 8.29 -3.62
N HIS A 14 -13.53 8.64 -3.10
CA HIS A 14 -12.63 7.72 -2.41
C HIS A 14 -12.72 7.93 -0.90
N TYR A 15 -12.87 6.84 -0.15
CA TYR A 15 -12.86 6.87 1.31
C TYR A 15 -11.62 6.19 1.84
N TYR A 16 -10.98 6.87 2.78
CA TYR A 16 -9.77 6.42 3.45
C TYR A 16 -10.02 6.27 4.93
N ARG A 17 -9.28 5.34 5.52
CA ARG A 17 -9.19 5.17 6.97
C ARG A 17 -7.78 4.74 7.32
N ASP A 18 -7.17 5.44 8.28
CA ASP A 18 -5.81 5.15 8.74
C ASP A 18 -4.81 5.00 7.57
N ASP A 19 -4.84 5.96 6.62
CA ASP A 19 -4.02 5.98 5.38
C ASP A 19 -4.26 4.84 4.37
N LYS A 20 -5.30 4.02 4.58
CA LYS A 20 -5.71 2.98 3.63
C LYS A 20 -6.94 3.41 2.87
N LEU A 21 -6.91 3.20 1.55
CA LEU A 21 -8.09 3.35 0.71
C LEU A 21 -9.00 2.14 0.93
N ILE A 22 -10.22 2.35 1.44
CA ILE A 22 -11.14 1.28 1.86
C ILE A 22 -12.36 1.14 0.96
N LEU A 23 -12.77 2.22 0.29
CA LEU A 23 -13.99 2.28 -0.51
C LEU A 23 -13.79 3.26 -1.67
N ILE A 24 -14.34 2.93 -2.83
CA ILE A 24 -14.50 3.87 -3.94
C ILE A 24 -15.94 3.79 -4.40
N LEU A 25 -16.67 4.90 -4.34
CA LEU A 25 -18.00 5.03 -4.92
C LEU A 25 -17.87 5.65 -6.29
N THR A 26 -18.53 5.05 -7.28
CA THR A 26 -18.52 5.53 -8.66
C THR A 26 -19.94 5.54 -9.21
N GLU A 27 -20.35 6.67 -9.78
CA GLU A 27 -21.71 6.86 -10.30
C GLU A 27 -21.73 7.06 -11.83
N ASP A 28 -20.59 7.40 -12.44
CA ASP A 28 -20.53 8.12 -13.72
C ASP A 28 -20.63 7.27 -14.99
N SER A 29 -20.45 5.95 -14.96
CA SER A 29 -20.37 5.16 -16.20
C SER A 29 -21.25 3.90 -16.20
N LYS A 30 -22.37 4.03 -16.91
CA LYS A 30 -23.32 2.97 -17.29
C LYS A 30 -22.81 2.10 -18.44
N THR A 31 -21.49 2.01 -18.61
CA THR A 31 -20.90 1.25 -19.71
C THR A 31 -20.90 -0.22 -19.33
N THR A 32 -21.56 -1.04 -20.14
CA THR A 32 -21.59 -2.52 -20.01
C THR A 32 -20.49 -3.20 -20.83
N LEU A 33 -19.82 -2.45 -21.71
CA LEU A 33 -18.84 -2.99 -22.65
C LEU A 33 -17.40 -2.65 -22.22
N TYR A 34 -16.56 -3.67 -22.07
CA TYR A 34 -15.14 -3.50 -21.72
C TYR A 34 -14.26 -4.46 -22.52
N ARG A 35 -13.29 -3.89 -23.27
CA ARG A 35 -12.36 -4.64 -24.12
C ARG A 35 -13.05 -5.60 -25.10
N GLY A 36 -14.17 -5.15 -25.69
CA GLY A 36 -14.95 -5.96 -26.65
C GLY A 36 -15.81 -7.05 -26.01
N ARG A 37 -15.93 -7.11 -24.68
CA ARG A 37 -16.85 -8.01 -23.97
C ARG A 37 -17.99 -7.21 -23.35
N SER A 38 -19.22 -7.71 -23.53
CA SER A 38 -20.41 -7.18 -22.88
C SER A 38 -20.63 -7.89 -21.54
N TYR A 39 -20.98 -7.14 -20.51
CA TYR A 39 -21.34 -7.64 -19.19
C TYR A 39 -22.82 -7.35 -18.91
N PRO A 40 -23.51 -8.20 -18.13
CA PRO A 40 -24.93 -8.03 -17.84
C PRO A 40 -25.21 -6.92 -16.82
N PHE A 41 -24.17 -6.22 -16.33
CA PHE A 41 -24.27 -5.15 -15.34
C PHE A 41 -23.40 -3.95 -15.76
N GLU A 42 -23.72 -2.79 -15.19
CA GLU A 42 -22.95 -1.55 -15.38
C GLU A 42 -21.60 -1.66 -14.66
N LEU A 43 -20.47 -1.55 -15.38
CA LEU A 43 -19.14 -1.83 -14.82
C LEU A 43 -18.66 -0.78 -13.80
N TRP A 44 -19.11 0.45 -13.94
CA TRP A 44 -18.59 1.59 -13.17
C TRP A 44 -19.67 2.31 -12.36
N HIS A 45 -20.81 1.65 -12.13
CA HIS A 45 -21.91 2.20 -11.36
C HIS A 45 -22.13 1.35 -10.09
N GLY A 46 -21.47 1.72 -9.00
CA GLY A 46 -21.48 0.92 -7.77
C GLY A 46 -20.32 1.21 -6.83
N VAL A 47 -19.93 0.19 -6.06
CA VAL A 47 -18.89 0.29 -5.03
C VAL A 47 -17.72 -0.61 -5.35
N PHE A 48 -16.52 -0.07 -5.23
CA PHE A 48 -15.29 -0.84 -5.19
C PHE A 48 -14.74 -0.93 -3.77
N PHE A 49 -14.28 -2.12 -3.41
CA PHE A 49 -13.54 -2.41 -2.20
C PHE A 49 -12.10 -2.75 -2.59
N PRO A 50 -11.15 -1.81 -2.43
CA PRO A 50 -9.75 -2.04 -2.76
C PRO A 50 -9.16 -3.07 -1.81
N ILE A 51 -8.72 -4.20 -2.38
CA ILE A 51 -8.25 -5.37 -1.66
C ILE A 51 -7.09 -5.96 -2.45
N GLU A 52 -5.98 -6.22 -1.77
CA GLU A 52 -4.84 -6.89 -2.36
C GLU A 52 -5.25 -8.24 -2.98
N LYS A 53 -4.77 -8.49 -4.20
CA LYS A 53 -5.11 -9.70 -4.97
C LYS A 53 -4.94 -11.01 -4.19
N ILE A 54 -3.94 -11.10 -3.32
CA ILE A 54 -3.65 -12.28 -2.49
C ILE A 54 -4.77 -12.55 -1.47
N LYS A 55 -5.48 -11.50 -1.02
CA LYS A 55 -6.51 -11.56 0.01
C LYS A 55 -7.93 -11.68 -0.57
N GLN A 56 -8.10 -11.43 -1.87
CA GLN A 56 -9.41 -11.41 -2.53
C GLN A 56 -10.14 -12.75 -2.42
N SER A 57 -9.46 -13.89 -2.57
CA SER A 57 -10.09 -15.21 -2.45
C SER A 57 -10.74 -15.42 -1.08
N THR A 58 -10.05 -15.04 0.00
CA THR A 58 -10.58 -15.10 1.37
C THR A 58 -11.77 -14.17 1.57
N VAL A 59 -11.73 -12.98 0.97
CA VAL A 59 -12.85 -12.02 1.07
C VAL A 59 -14.06 -12.51 0.27
N CYS A 60 -13.87 -13.00 -0.96
CA CYS A 60 -14.94 -13.59 -1.77
C CYS A 60 -15.57 -14.81 -1.06
N ALA A 61 -14.77 -15.64 -0.37
CA ALA A 61 -15.31 -16.75 0.42
C ALA A 61 -16.23 -16.28 1.56
N LYS A 62 -15.95 -15.11 2.15
CA LYS A 62 -16.78 -14.52 3.21
C LYS A 62 -17.97 -13.72 2.65
N PHE A 63 -17.79 -13.11 1.48
CA PHE A 63 -18.74 -12.22 0.84
C PHE A 63 -18.91 -12.65 -0.63
N PRO A 64 -19.73 -13.69 -0.88
CA PRO A 64 -19.85 -14.30 -2.21
C PRO A 64 -20.50 -13.38 -3.25
N PHE A 65 -21.22 -12.34 -2.81
CA PHE A 65 -21.82 -11.32 -3.67
C PHE A 65 -20.80 -10.30 -4.20
N LEU A 66 -19.56 -10.32 -3.71
CA LEU A 66 -18.50 -9.46 -4.22
C LEU A 66 -17.79 -10.12 -5.39
N GLU A 67 -17.76 -9.43 -6.53
CA GLU A 67 -17.19 -9.93 -7.77
C GLU A 67 -15.87 -9.26 -8.12
N ASN A 68 -15.05 -9.94 -8.91
CA ASN A 68 -13.81 -9.35 -9.44
C ASN A 68 -14.14 -8.42 -10.61
N HIS A 69 -13.72 -7.16 -10.52
CA HIS A 69 -13.96 -6.22 -11.60
C HIS A 69 -12.97 -6.41 -12.76
N PRO A 70 -13.42 -6.49 -14.04
CA PRO A 70 -12.54 -6.76 -15.17
C PRO A 70 -11.53 -5.63 -15.43
N GLY A 71 -11.87 -4.39 -15.09
CA GLY A 71 -10.99 -3.22 -15.25
C GLY A 71 -10.09 -2.91 -14.04
N LYS A 72 -10.43 -3.41 -12.84
CA LYS A 72 -9.72 -3.11 -11.59
C LYS A 72 -9.41 -4.39 -10.85
N LYS A 73 -8.24 -4.98 -11.17
CA LYS A 73 -7.81 -6.28 -10.61
C LYS A 73 -7.51 -6.24 -9.11
N ASP A 74 -7.28 -5.06 -8.55
CA ASP A 74 -6.96 -4.86 -7.13
C ASP A 74 -8.18 -4.38 -6.32
N ALA A 75 -9.39 -4.63 -6.83
CA ALA A 75 -10.61 -4.32 -6.12
C ALA A 75 -11.68 -5.38 -6.39
N LEU A 76 -12.46 -5.65 -5.36
CA LEU A 76 -13.75 -6.31 -5.50
C LEU A 76 -14.83 -5.27 -5.75
N TYR A 77 -15.89 -5.67 -6.44
CA TYR A 77 -16.94 -4.77 -6.91
C TYR A 77 -18.32 -5.29 -6.55
N LEU A 78 -19.22 -4.35 -6.28
CA LEU A 78 -20.64 -4.56 -6.08
C LEU A 78 -21.41 -3.54 -6.91
N ALA A 79 -22.24 -4.03 -7.84
CA ALA A 79 -23.05 -3.18 -8.70
C ALA A 79 -24.18 -2.51 -7.92
N ALA A 80 -24.50 -1.25 -8.24
CA ALA A 80 -25.58 -0.51 -7.59
C ALA A 80 -26.97 -1.12 -7.85
N GLU A 81 -27.13 -1.84 -8.97
CA GLU A 81 -28.38 -2.51 -9.35
C GLU A 81 -28.64 -3.81 -8.58
N THR A 82 -27.69 -4.26 -7.76
CA THR A 82 -27.84 -5.48 -6.96
C THR A 82 -28.96 -5.31 -5.93
N GLU A 83 -29.81 -6.33 -5.77
CA GLU A 83 -30.80 -6.36 -4.70
C GLU A 83 -30.11 -6.24 -3.32
N ASP A 84 -30.75 -5.54 -2.39
CA ASP A 84 -30.20 -5.29 -1.05
C ASP A 84 -28.83 -4.59 -1.03
N PHE A 85 -28.47 -3.87 -2.10
CA PHE A 85 -27.18 -3.19 -2.25
C PHE A 85 -26.70 -2.50 -0.98
N GLU A 86 -27.53 -1.62 -0.38
CA GLU A 86 -27.14 -0.91 0.84
C GLU A 86 -26.86 -1.83 2.02
N SER A 87 -27.67 -2.87 2.21
CA SER A 87 -27.54 -3.85 3.28
C SER A 87 -26.23 -4.64 3.13
N LEU A 88 -25.91 -5.05 1.90
CA LEU A 88 -24.67 -5.73 1.54
C LEU A 88 -23.46 -4.82 1.79
N VAL A 89 -23.48 -3.58 1.32
CA VAL A 89 -22.42 -2.60 1.58
C VAL A 89 -22.23 -2.36 3.08
N LYS A 90 -23.32 -2.17 3.83
CA LYS A 90 -23.29 -2.02 5.30
C LYS A 90 -22.64 -3.23 5.98
N SER A 91 -22.87 -4.44 5.47
CA SER A 91 -22.24 -5.67 6.02
C SER A 91 -20.71 -5.65 5.86
N VAL A 92 -20.20 -5.22 4.71
CA VAL A 92 -18.77 -5.09 4.44
C VAL A 92 -18.16 -3.96 5.28
N LEU A 93 -18.84 -2.81 5.35
CA LEU A 93 -18.41 -1.67 6.16
C LEU A 93 -18.33 -2.01 7.65
N ARG A 94 -19.21 -2.88 8.17
CA ARG A 94 -19.11 -3.39 9.56
C ARG A 94 -17.80 -4.13 9.81
N GLU A 95 -17.35 -4.96 8.86
CA GLU A 95 -16.06 -5.65 8.98
C GLU A 95 -14.86 -4.71 8.83
N ILE A 96 -14.96 -3.72 7.94
CA ILE A 96 -13.96 -2.65 7.85
C ILE A 96 -13.90 -1.90 9.20
N ASN A 97 -15.04 -1.57 9.80
CA ASN A 97 -15.15 -0.89 11.09
C ASN A 97 -14.43 -1.63 12.23
N LYS A 98 -14.45 -2.96 12.22
CA LYS A 98 -13.69 -3.85 13.12
C LYS A 98 -12.17 -3.88 12.86
N LYS A 99 -11.66 -3.06 11.93
CA LYS A 99 -10.24 -2.99 11.53
C LYS A 99 -9.71 -4.31 10.95
N ASN A 100 -10.55 -5.01 10.19
CA ASN A 100 -10.14 -6.25 9.54
C ASN A 100 -8.99 -5.98 8.54
N PRO A 101 -7.81 -6.63 8.68
CA PRO A 101 -6.63 -6.38 7.84
C PRO A 101 -6.78 -6.86 6.39
N LEU A 102 -7.86 -7.59 6.08
CA LEU A 102 -8.18 -8.01 4.73
C LEU A 102 -8.62 -6.85 3.83
N PHE A 103 -9.14 -5.77 4.43
CA PHE A 103 -9.68 -4.65 3.70
C PHE A 103 -8.72 -3.48 3.63
N GLY A 104 -8.76 -2.83 2.47
CA GLY A 104 -8.05 -1.60 2.18
C GLY A 104 -6.65 -1.82 1.64
N ILE A 105 -6.23 -0.88 0.81
CA ILE A 105 -4.87 -0.84 0.25
C ILE A 105 -4.16 0.36 0.84
N SER A 106 -2.93 0.15 1.34
CA SER A 106 -2.09 1.25 1.80
C SER A 106 -1.79 2.16 0.61
N VAL A 107 -2.17 3.43 0.71
CA VAL A 107 -1.76 4.42 -0.28
C VAL A 107 -0.28 4.62 -0.08
N GLN A 108 0.54 4.25 -1.06
CA GLN A 108 1.96 4.57 -0.97
C GLN A 108 2.10 6.08 -0.88
N GLU A 109 2.65 6.58 0.23
CA GLU A 109 3.02 7.99 0.33
C GLU A 109 3.93 8.33 -0.83
N THR A 110 3.55 9.34 -1.61
CA THR A 110 4.45 9.93 -2.59
C THR A 110 5.70 10.42 -1.87
N ALA A 111 6.88 10.25 -2.50
CA ALA A 111 8.17 10.63 -1.92
C ALA A 111 8.20 12.09 -1.39
N ARG A 112 7.35 12.96 -1.95
CA ARG A 112 7.16 14.35 -1.54
C ARG A 112 6.50 14.49 -0.16
N LYS A 113 5.46 13.70 0.15
CA LYS A 113 4.81 13.67 1.48
C LYS A 113 5.76 13.09 2.54
N LYS A 114 6.44 12.00 2.18
CA LYS A 114 7.45 11.39 3.06
C LYS A 114 8.58 12.37 3.41
N LYS A 115 9.05 13.17 2.45
CA LYS A 115 10.03 14.24 2.70
C LYS A 115 9.50 15.34 3.61
N ALA A 116 8.27 15.81 3.38
CA ALA A 116 7.67 16.88 4.18
C ALA A 116 7.52 16.50 5.66
N ARG A 117 7.23 15.23 5.95
CA ARG A 117 7.16 14.73 7.33
C ARG A 117 8.53 14.68 8.00
N LEU A 118 9.55 14.21 7.29
CA LEU A 118 10.93 14.16 7.82
C LEU A 118 11.47 15.56 8.14
N THR A 119 11.16 16.56 7.32
CA THR A 119 11.57 17.96 7.59
C THR A 119 10.89 18.60 8.79
N ASN A 120 9.75 18.08 9.25
CA ASN A 120 9.08 18.56 10.47
C ASN A 120 9.57 17.85 11.74
N GLU A 121 10.24 16.71 11.60
CA GLU A 121 10.83 15.94 12.71
C GLU A 121 12.30 16.32 12.98
N ASP A 122 12.90 17.18 12.14
CA ASP A 122 14.21 17.79 12.39
C ASP A 122 14.07 18.92 13.44
N GLU A 123 13.62 18.56 14.64
CA GLU A 123 13.88 19.39 15.83
C GLU A 123 15.40 19.51 15.99
N GLU A 124 15.82 20.76 16.16
CA GLU A 124 17.16 21.29 16.32
C GLU A 124 18.05 20.38 17.18
N ILE A 125 18.89 19.55 16.54
CA ILE A 125 19.95 18.82 17.23
C ILE A 125 20.94 19.88 17.74
N ASN A 126 20.79 20.28 18.99
CA ASN A 126 21.67 21.24 19.62
C ASN A 126 23.05 20.61 19.85
N THR A 127 23.97 20.82 18.90
CA THR A 127 25.34 20.29 18.95
C THR A 127 26.26 21.06 19.90
N SER A 128 25.77 22.07 20.61
CA SER A 128 26.60 22.92 21.48
C SER A 128 27.01 22.25 22.80
N GLN A 129 26.43 21.10 23.15
CA GLN A 129 26.84 20.30 24.31
C GLN A 129 27.41 18.94 23.88
N PRO A 130 28.74 18.77 23.84
CA PRO A 130 29.34 17.46 23.67
C PRO A 130 29.03 16.59 24.90
N ARG A 131 28.19 15.57 24.74
CA ARG A 131 27.97 14.55 25.77
C ARG A 131 29.25 13.75 25.97
N THR A 132 29.99 14.05 27.03
CA THR A 132 31.06 13.20 27.52
C THR A 132 30.48 11.86 28.00
N PHE A 133 31.19 10.79 27.67
CA PHE A 133 30.82 9.40 27.98
C PHE A 133 30.55 9.22 29.48
N ASN A 134 29.32 8.91 29.86
CA ASN A 134 29.00 8.38 31.19
C ASN A 134 29.09 6.85 31.17
N THR A 135 30.14 6.32 31.79
CA THR A 135 30.20 4.96 32.34
C THR A 135 29.24 4.85 33.53
N GLY A 136 28.05 4.29 33.29
CA GLY A 136 27.10 3.84 34.30
C GLY A 136 26.44 2.52 33.86
N PRO A 137 25.95 1.67 34.79
CA PRO A 137 25.63 0.29 34.49
C PRO A 137 24.39 0.13 33.60
N ALA A 138 24.44 -0.92 32.79
CA ALA A 138 23.66 -1.14 31.58
C ALA A 138 22.12 -1.14 31.77
N SER A 139 21.43 -0.33 30.97
CA SER A 139 20.07 -0.61 30.53
C SER A 139 20.02 -0.69 28.99
N LYS A 140 19.76 -1.92 28.54
CA LYS A 140 19.28 -2.46 27.24
C LYS A 140 19.59 -1.69 25.92
N PRO A 141 20.04 -2.39 24.86
CA PRO A 141 20.70 -1.78 23.71
C PRO A 141 19.70 -1.15 22.73
N ALA A 142 19.66 0.18 22.67
CA ALA A 142 19.09 0.90 21.54
C ALA A 142 20.07 0.76 20.35
N ARG A 143 19.62 0.00 19.33
CA ARG A 143 20.36 -0.28 18.09
C ARG A 143 20.86 1.03 17.46
N LYS A 144 22.17 1.16 17.35
CA LYS A 144 22.82 2.18 16.51
C LYS A 144 22.24 2.11 15.09
N PRO A 145 21.88 3.23 14.44
CA PRO A 145 21.68 3.20 12.99
C PRO A 145 23.05 2.87 12.38
N LEU A 146 23.16 1.67 11.83
CA LEU A 146 24.24 1.29 10.92
C LEU A 146 24.36 2.39 9.88
N LEU A 147 25.52 3.05 9.86
CA LEU A 147 25.99 3.85 8.74
C LEU A 147 25.72 3.05 7.48
N LYS A 148 24.79 3.55 6.65
CA LYS A 148 24.52 2.95 5.34
C LYS A 148 25.86 2.88 4.61
N PRO A 149 26.34 1.70 4.20
CA PRO A 149 27.50 1.63 3.35
C PRO A 149 27.18 2.45 2.10
N LYS A 150 28.08 3.37 1.75
CA LYS A 150 28.05 4.06 0.45
C LYS A 150 27.84 2.97 -0.60
N LYS A 151 26.81 3.10 -1.44
CA LYS A 151 26.65 2.24 -2.61
C LYS A 151 27.86 2.47 -3.51
N ILE A 152 28.90 1.68 -3.31
CA ILE A 152 29.93 1.44 -4.31
C ILE A 152 29.17 0.72 -5.42
N LYS A 153 28.91 1.43 -6.53
CA LYS A 153 28.47 0.77 -7.76
C LYS A 153 29.59 -0.20 -8.13
N ALA A 154 29.37 -1.48 -7.89
CA ALA A 154 30.21 -2.54 -8.44
C ALA A 154 30.22 -2.36 -9.96
N ASN A 155 31.36 -1.96 -10.50
CA ASN A 155 31.57 -1.97 -11.93
C ASN A 155 31.76 -3.44 -12.32
N LYS A 156 30.79 -4.07 -12.99
CA LYS A 156 30.84 -5.49 -13.40
C LYS A 156 32.15 -5.88 -14.10
N LYS A 157 32.88 -4.90 -14.65
CA LYS A 157 34.19 -5.09 -15.28
C LYS A 157 35.32 -5.43 -14.29
N SER A 158 35.28 -4.93 -13.05
CA SER A 158 36.35 -5.18 -12.06
C SER A 158 36.22 -6.53 -11.38
N GLU A 159 35.01 -7.03 -11.15
CA GLU A 159 34.78 -8.36 -10.56
C GLU A 159 35.21 -9.48 -11.52
N ASN A 160 34.90 -9.37 -12.81
CA ASN A 160 35.36 -10.34 -13.81
C ASN A 160 36.88 -10.35 -13.97
N SER A 161 37.54 -9.19 -13.85
CA SER A 161 39.00 -9.12 -13.90
C SER A 161 39.66 -9.86 -12.73
N MET A 162 39.12 -9.68 -11.53
CA MET A 162 39.67 -10.28 -10.31
C MET A 162 39.45 -11.81 -10.30
N MET A 163 38.30 -12.28 -10.79
CA MET A 163 38.00 -13.72 -10.90
C MET A 163 38.94 -14.43 -11.89
N MET A 164 39.25 -13.79 -13.03
CA MET A 164 40.18 -14.35 -14.01
C MET A 164 41.62 -14.40 -13.51
N GLU A 165 42.04 -13.43 -12.69
CA GLU A 165 43.38 -13.44 -12.09
C GLU A 165 43.56 -14.57 -11.07
N ILE A 166 42.54 -14.84 -10.24
CA ILE A 166 42.57 -15.92 -9.26
C ILE A 166 42.62 -17.29 -9.95
N LEU A 167 41.87 -17.48 -11.04
CA LEU A 167 41.91 -18.72 -11.82
C LEU A 167 43.29 -18.95 -12.46
N LYS A 168 43.93 -17.91 -12.98
CA LYS A 168 45.28 -18.00 -13.55
C LYS A 168 46.36 -18.33 -12.52
N ARG A 169 46.24 -17.87 -11.28
CA ARG A 169 47.19 -18.19 -10.20
C ARG A 169 47.07 -19.64 -9.71
N ARG A 170 45.92 -20.29 -9.89
CA ARG A 170 45.71 -21.70 -9.52
C ARG A 170 46.15 -22.70 -10.60
N GLN A 171 46.49 -22.22 -11.80
CA GLN A 171 46.94 -23.05 -12.92
C GLN A 171 48.48 -23.08 -13.08
N LYS A 172 49.22 -22.45 -12.17
CA LYS A 172 50.67 -22.62 -11.99
C LYS A 172 50.92 -23.46 -10.76
#